data_AF-A0A7C1V2Q3-F1
#
_entry.id   AF-A0A7C1V2Q3-F1
#
_cell.length_a   1.000
_cell.length_b   1.000
_cell.length_c   1.000
_cell.angle_alpha   90.00
_cell.angle_beta   90.00
_cell.angle_gamma   90.00
#
_symmetry.space_group_name_H-M   'P 1'
#
loop_
_entity.id
_entity.type
_entity.pdbx_description
1 polymer ?
#
loop_
_entity_poly.entity_id
_entity_poly.type
_entity_poly.pdbx_seq_one_letter_code
_entity_poly.pdbx_strand_id
1 'polypeptide(L)'
;MLAAATATYLFSPTHPSIDEFISEIDWPVIFFLISLFTIVVILEEQLIFQEVALRITKKFNTNTRKFFWAICLTSTLSAAFIEDLSVAIIFIPMIISTSEKMKINPTPILLGTTICINLASTLT
;
A
#
# COMPACT_ATOMS: atom_id res chain seq x y z
N MET A 1 2.43 -2.77 21.69
CA MET A 1 3.44 -1.68 21.75
C MET A 1 3.03 -0.57 22.70
N LEU A 2 1.88 0.11 22.53
CA LEU A 2 1.43 1.16 23.47
C LEU A 2 1.33 0.69 24.94
N ALA A 3 0.75 -0.49 25.19
CA ALA A 3 0.65 -1.05 26.54
C ALA A 3 2.03 -1.38 27.17
N ALA A 4 3.01 -1.76 26.34
CA ALA A 4 4.38 -2.02 26.77
C ALA A 4 5.11 -0.69 27.08
N ALA A 5 4.94 0.32 26.21
CA ALA A 5 5.49 1.66 26.43
C ALA A 5 4.92 2.31 27.70
N THR A 6 3.61 2.18 27.96
CA THR A 6 3.00 2.69 29.20
C THR A 6 3.46 1.91 30.44
N ALA A 7 3.70 0.60 30.32
CA ALA A 7 4.22 -0.22 31.41
C ALA A 7 5.68 0.13 31.73
N THR A 8 6.52 0.33 30.72
CA THR A 8 7.91 0.80 30.89
C THR A 8 7.95 2.20 31.51
N TYR A 9 7.05 3.10 31.12
CA TYR A 9 6.94 4.43 31.72
C TYR A 9 6.48 4.41 33.18
N LEU A 10 5.62 3.46 33.57
CA LEU A 10 5.14 3.28 34.95
C LEU A 10 6.13 2.54 35.86
N PHE A 11 6.92 1.62 35.32
CA PHE A 11 7.85 0.78 36.09
C PHE A 11 9.32 1.23 36.06
N SER A 12 9.70 2.16 35.17
CA SER A 12 11.06 2.71 35.15
C SER A 12 11.22 3.82 36.21
N PRO A 13 12.22 3.75 37.11
CA PRO A 13 12.46 4.77 38.13
C PRO A 13 13.09 6.05 37.56
N THR A 14 13.49 6.05 36.28
CA THR A 14 14.07 7.18 35.57
C THR A 14 13.15 7.59 34.43
N HIS A 15 12.71 8.84 34.42
CA HIS A 15 12.03 9.41 33.26
C HIS A 15 13.01 9.41 32.09
N PRO A 16 12.78 8.61 31.03
CA PRO A 16 13.65 8.64 29.86
C PRO A 16 13.64 10.06 29.29
N SER A 17 14.83 10.58 29.03
CA SER A 17 15.00 11.90 28.43
C SER A 17 14.47 11.88 26.99
N ILE A 18 14.05 13.04 26.47
CA ILE A 18 13.57 13.15 25.08
C ILE A 18 14.62 12.61 24.10
N ASP A 19 15.90 12.81 24.40
CA ASP A 19 17.04 12.37 23.58
C ASP A 19 17.10 10.83 23.46
N GLU A 20 16.69 10.11 24.49
CA GLU A 20 16.65 8.64 24.54
C GLU A 20 15.53 8.10 23.65
N PHE A 21 14.35 8.74 23.69
CA PHE A 21 13.24 8.43 22.78
C PHE A 21 13.58 8.69 21.31
N ILE A 22 14.26 9.80 21.02
CA ILE A 22 14.68 10.15 19.65
C ILE A 22 15.69 9.15 19.11
N SER A 23 16.54 8.60 19.98
CA SER A 23 17.57 7.63 19.62
C SER A 23 17.00 6.23 19.33
N GLU A 24 15.83 5.89 19.86
CA GLU A 24 15.11 4.63 19.56
C GLU A 24 14.36 4.66 18.21
N ILE A 25 14.24 5.83 17.57
CA ILE A 25 13.54 5.95 16.28
C ILE A 25 14.37 5.32 15.16
N ASP A 26 13.76 4.42 14.39
CA ASP A 26 14.34 3.86 13.17
C ASP A 26 14.24 4.88 12.01
N TRP A 27 15.19 5.80 11.98
CA TRP A 27 15.30 6.84 10.95
C TRP A 27 15.34 6.29 9.51
N PRO A 28 16.10 5.21 9.20
CA PRO A 28 16.05 4.57 7.89
C PRO A 28 14.64 4.23 7.39
N VAL A 29 13.78 3.66 8.23
CA VAL A 29 12.40 3.31 7.86
C VAL A 29 11.59 4.57 7.52
N ILE A 30 11.74 5.64 8.31
CA ILE A 30 11.05 6.92 8.04
C ILE A 30 11.47 7.48 6.68
N PHE A 31 12.78 7.54 6.40
CA PHE A 31 13.27 8.04 5.12
C PHE A 31 12.86 7.15 3.93
N PHE A 32 12.80 5.84 4.13
CA PHE A 32 12.30 4.89 3.14
C PHE A 32 10.83 5.17 2.79
N LEU A 33 9.96 5.31 3.79
CA LEU A 33 8.54 5.60 3.59
C LEU A 33 8.34 6.94 2.88
N ILE A 34 9.04 8.01 3.30
CA ILE A 34 8.97 9.32 2.65
C ILE A 34 9.36 9.22 1.16
N SER A 35 10.44 8.51 0.87
CA SER A 35 10.93 8.34 -0.50
C SER A 35 9.93 7.57 -1.37
N LEU A 36 9.35 6.50 -0.82
CA LEU A 36 8.35 5.68 -1.49
C LEU A 36 7.08 6.48 -1.82
N PHE A 37 6.53 7.22 -0.86
CA PHE A 37 5.37 8.08 -1.09
C PHE A 37 5.68 9.18 -2.12
N THR A 38 6.87 9.76 -2.05
CA THR A 38 7.31 10.78 -3.02
C THR A 38 7.32 10.23 -4.45
N ILE A 39 7.86 9.02 -4.65
CA ILE A 39 7.87 8.37 -5.97
C ILE A 39 6.44 8.18 -6.48
N VAL A 40 5.52 7.72 -5.63
CA VAL A 40 4.14 7.45 -6.04
C VAL A 40 3.42 8.73 -6.46
N VAL A 41 3.60 9.83 -5.71
CA VAL A 41 3.04 11.14 -6.07
C VAL A 41 3.58 11.60 -7.42
N ILE A 42 4.89 11.45 -7.68
CA ILE A 42 5.47 11.79 -8.98
C ILE A 42 4.84 10.93 -10.10
N LEU A 43 4.66 9.63 -9.88
CA LEU A 43 4.03 8.75 -10.88
C LEU A 43 2.58 9.15 -11.17
N GLU A 44 1.87 9.64 -10.16
CA GLU A 44 0.50 10.16 -10.28
C GLU A 44 0.46 11.47 -11.07
N GLU A 45 1.33 12.44 -10.76
CA GLU A 45 1.44 13.71 -11.49
C GLU A 45 1.80 13.50 -12.97
N GLN A 46 2.63 12.48 -13.27
CA GLN A 46 2.98 12.12 -14.65
C GLN A 46 1.89 11.32 -15.38
N LEU A 47 0.71 11.12 -14.78
CA LEU A 47 -0.43 10.38 -15.33
C LEU A 47 -0.09 8.94 -15.74
N ILE A 48 0.95 8.35 -15.15
CA ILE A 48 1.40 7.00 -15.51
C ILE A 48 0.30 5.97 -15.18
N PHE A 49 -0.39 6.15 -14.04
CA PHE A 49 -1.53 5.31 -13.67
C PHE A 49 -2.68 5.42 -14.67
N GLN A 50 -2.90 6.59 -15.28
CA GLN A 50 -3.93 6.76 -16.30
C GLN A 50 -3.57 6.04 -17.60
N GLU A 51 -2.30 6.07 -18.02
CA GLU A 51 -1.83 5.33 -19.20
C GLU A 51 -1.94 3.82 -18.99
N VAL A 52 -1.52 3.33 -17.82
CA VAL A 52 -1.69 1.92 -17.44
C VAL A 52 -3.17 1.55 -17.44
N ALA A 53 -4.03 2.39 -16.85
CA ALA A 53 -5.48 2.19 -16.85
C ALA A 53 -6.05 2.06 -18.26
N LEU A 54 -5.63 2.89 -19.24
CA LEU A 54 -6.09 2.77 -20.63
C LEU A 54 -5.73 1.42 -21.24
N ARG A 55 -4.50 0.93 -21.00
CA ARG A 55 -4.05 -0.37 -21.51
C ARG A 55 -4.84 -1.51 -20.89
N ILE A 56 -5.09 -1.45 -19.58
CA ILE A 56 -5.90 -2.42 -18.86
C ILE A 56 -7.35 -2.40 -19.36
N THR A 57 -7.97 -1.23 -19.48
CA THR A 57 -9.35 -1.09 -19.99
C THR A 57 -9.49 -1.66 -21.40
N LYS A 58 -8.54 -1.38 -22.31
CA LYS A 58 -8.52 -1.95 -23.67
C LYS A 58 -8.42 -3.48 -23.65
N LYS A 59 -7.63 -4.04 -22.73
CA LYS A 59 -7.43 -5.49 -22.61
C LYS A 59 -8.64 -6.22 -22.02
N PHE A 60 -9.31 -5.62 -21.02
CA PHE A 60 -10.40 -6.28 -20.29
C PHE A 60 -11.80 -5.88 -20.75
N ASN A 61 -11.92 -4.87 -21.62
CA ASN A 61 -13.12 -4.51 -22.38
C ASN A 61 -14.40 -4.50 -21.51
N THR A 62 -14.35 -3.79 -20.37
CA THR A 62 -15.42 -3.68 -19.34
C THR A 62 -15.80 -4.94 -18.54
N ASN A 63 -15.08 -6.06 -18.68
CA ASN A 63 -15.36 -7.25 -17.87
C ASN A 63 -14.79 -7.11 -16.44
N THR A 64 -15.60 -6.57 -15.53
CA THR A 64 -15.27 -6.35 -14.12
C THR A 64 -14.72 -7.58 -13.42
N ARG A 65 -15.27 -8.77 -13.70
CA ARG A 65 -14.85 -10.01 -13.04
C ARG A 65 -13.45 -10.44 -13.47
N LYS A 66 -13.12 -10.33 -14.76
CA LYS A 66 -11.76 -10.60 -15.25
C LYS A 66 -10.75 -9.59 -14.73
N PHE A 67 -11.14 -8.32 -14.68
CA PHE A 67 -10.32 -7.25 -14.13
C PHE A 67 -10.00 -7.49 -12.65
N PHE A 68 -11.02 -7.82 -11.84
CA PHE A 68 -10.86 -8.15 -10.42
C PHE A 68 -9.85 -9.27 -10.20
N TRP A 69 -10.03 -10.43 -10.86
CA TRP A 69 -9.11 -11.56 -10.71
C TRP A 69 -7.70 -11.25 -11.19
N ALA A 70 -7.55 -10.47 -12.27
CA ALA A 70 -6.24 -10.06 -12.76
C ALA A 70 -5.53 -9.18 -11.73
N ILE A 71 -6.21 -8.17 -11.18
CA ILE A 71 -5.65 -7.28 -10.16
C ILE A 71 -5.26 -8.07 -8.92
N CYS A 72 -6.16 -8.87 -8.36
CA CYS A 72 -5.88 -9.67 -7.17
C CYS A 72 -4.68 -10.61 -7.36
N LEU A 73 -4.57 -11.27 -8.52
CA LEU A 73 -3.43 -12.15 -8.81
C LEU A 73 -2.13 -11.34 -8.89
N THR A 74 -2.13 -10.23 -9.63
CA THR A 74 -0.93 -9.40 -9.79
C THR A 74 -0.50 -8.73 -8.49
N SER A 75 -1.44 -8.28 -7.66
CA SER A 75 -1.14 -7.66 -6.37
C SER A 75 -0.61 -8.69 -5.37
N THR A 76 -1.17 -9.91 -5.36
CA THR A 76 -0.71 -11.02 -4.51
C THR A 76 0.72 -11.42 -4.89
N LEU A 77 1.00 -11.57 -6.18
CA LEU A 77 2.35 -11.88 -6.65
C LEU A 77 3.34 -10.75 -6.33
N SER A 78 2.92 -9.49 -6.45
CA SER A 78 3.79 -8.34 -6.10
C SER A 78 4.09 -8.30 -4.60
N ALA A 79 3.08 -8.56 -3.76
CA ALA A 79 3.20 -8.58 -2.30
C ALA A 79 4.01 -9.76 -1.76
N ALA A 80 4.28 -10.78 -2.57
CA ALA A 80 5.22 -11.85 -2.20
C ALA A 80 6.70 -11.42 -2.29
N PHE A 81 7.00 -10.33 -3.00
CA PHE A 81 8.37 -9.81 -3.17
C PHE A 81 8.57 -8.42 -2.53
N ILE A 82 7.49 -7.68 -2.30
CA ILE A 82 7.48 -6.28 -1.87
C ILE A 82 6.60 -6.17 -0.61
N GLU A 83 6.95 -5.24 0.29
CA GLU A 83 6.13 -4.90 1.47
C GLU A 83 4.68 -4.51 1.08
N ASP A 84 3.72 -4.99 1.87
CA ASP A 84 2.28 -4.81 1.68
C ASP A 84 1.86 -3.34 1.53
N LEU A 85 2.44 -2.46 2.35
CA LEU A 85 2.19 -1.02 2.28
C LEU A 85 2.59 -0.44 0.91
N SER A 86 3.77 -0.80 0.41
CA SER A 86 4.28 -0.33 -0.88
C SER A 86 3.41 -0.79 -2.05
N VAL A 87 2.95 -2.04 -2.01
CA VAL A 87 2.05 -2.59 -3.04
C VAL A 87 0.70 -1.87 -3.00
N ALA A 88 0.12 -1.66 -1.82
CA ALA A 88 -1.17 -0.98 -1.70
C ALA A 88 -1.11 0.44 -2.31
N ILE A 89 -0.06 1.20 -2.02
CA ILE A 89 0.12 2.57 -2.51
C ILE A 89 0.18 2.63 -4.04
N ILE A 90 0.73 1.62 -4.71
CA ILE A 90 0.80 1.57 -6.19
C ILE A 90 -0.54 1.14 -6.79
N PHE A 91 -1.19 0.12 -6.22
CA PHE A 91 -2.37 -0.50 -6.80
C PHE A 91 -3.65 0.33 -6.57
N ILE A 92 -3.80 1.01 -5.43
CA ILE A 92 -4.98 1.83 -5.13
C ILE A 92 -5.25 2.90 -6.20
N PRO A 93 -4.33 3.83 -6.52
CA PRO A 93 -4.57 4.87 -7.52
C PRO A 93 -4.78 4.28 -8.93
N MET A 94 -4.11 3.17 -9.24
CA MET A 94 -4.29 2.44 -10.49
C MET A 94 -5.71 1.85 -10.61
N ILE A 95 -6.22 1.22 -9.55
CA ILE A 95 -7.57 0.63 -9.52
C ILE A 95 -8.62 1.74 -9.64
N ILE A 96 -8.46 2.85 -8.93
CA ILE A 96 -9.37 4.01 -9.02
C ILE A 96 -9.39 4.53 -10.46
N SER A 97 -8.22 4.87 -11.02
CA SER A 97 -8.09 5.39 -12.40
C SER A 97 -8.69 4.44 -13.45
N THR A 98 -8.52 3.13 -13.27
CA THR A 98 -9.07 2.12 -14.19
C THR A 98 -10.57 1.96 -14.02
N SER A 99 -11.06 2.00 -12.79
CA SER A 99 -12.49 1.86 -12.48
C SER A 99 -13.30 3.04 -12.99
N GLU A 100 -12.76 4.26 -12.89
CA GLU A 100 -13.34 5.46 -13.48
C GLU A 100 -13.47 5.34 -15.01
N LYS A 101 -12.42 4.88 -15.69
CA LYS A 101 -12.44 4.66 -17.15
C LYS A 101 -13.40 3.55 -17.57
N MET A 102 -13.52 2.50 -16.77
CA MET A 102 -14.46 1.40 -17.00
C MET A 102 -15.90 1.72 -16.54
N LYS A 103 -16.13 2.86 -15.87
CA LYS A 103 -17.42 3.25 -15.24
C LYS A 103 -17.95 2.19 -14.27
N ILE A 104 -17.07 1.61 -13.46
CA ILE A 104 -17.41 0.60 -12.44
C ILE A 104 -17.11 1.14 -11.04
N ASN A 105 -17.77 0.58 -10.02
CA ASN A 105 -17.48 0.94 -8.63
C ASN A 105 -16.13 0.33 -8.20
N PRO A 106 -15.14 1.14 -7.78
CA PRO A 106 -13.82 0.65 -7.36
C PRO A 106 -13.84 -0.05 -6.00
N THR A 107 -14.78 0.27 -5.11
CA THR A 107 -14.78 -0.15 -3.70
C THR A 107 -14.68 -1.67 -3.51
N PRO A 108 -15.47 -2.51 -4.21
CA PRO A 108 -15.35 -3.98 -4.06
C PRO A 108 -14.00 -4.51 -4.52
N ILE A 109 -13.41 -3.88 -5.54
CA ILE A 109 -12.12 -4.29 -6.12
C ILE A 109 -11.01 -3.91 -5.15
N LEU A 110 -11.04 -2.70 -4.60
CA LEU A 110 -10.11 -2.24 -3.57
C LEU A 110 -10.15 -3.17 -2.35
N LEU A 111 -11.34 -3.47 -1.81
CA LEU A 111 -11.49 -4.37 -0.67
C LEU A 111 -10.90 -5.76 -0.94
N GLY A 112 -11.25 -6.37 -2.08
CA GLY A 112 -10.72 -7.68 -2.43
C GLY A 112 -9.20 -7.66 -2.63
N THR A 113 -8.66 -6.61 -3.24
CA THR A 113 -7.22 -6.45 -3.47
C THR A 113 -6.47 -6.30 -2.15
N THR A 114 -6.97 -5.48 -1.21
CA THR A 114 -6.38 -5.33 0.13
C THR A 114 -6.37 -6.64 0.90
N ILE A 115 -7.46 -7.42 0.85
CA ILE A 115 -7.50 -8.75 1.47
C ILE A 115 -6.45 -9.67 0.83
N CYS A 116 -6.34 -9.66 -0.50
CA CYS A 116 -5.35 -10.47 -1.21
C CYS A 116 -3.89 -10.08 -0.87
N ILE A 117 -3.57 -8.79 -0.79
CA ILE A 117 -2.23 -8.30 -0.42
C ILE A 117 -1.87 -8.78 0.99
N ASN A 118 -2.77 -8.62 1.96
CA ASN A 118 -2.52 -9.05 3.34
C ASN A 118 -2.36 -10.58 3.46
N LEU A 119 -3.15 -11.35 2.71
CA LEU A 119 -3.01 -12.81 2.67
C LEU A 119 -1.68 -13.24 2.02
N ALA A 120 -1.22 -12.54 0.99
CA ALA A 120 0.05 -12.82 0.31
C ALA A 120 1.24 -12.71 1.28
N SER A 121 1.25 -11.66 2.12
CA SER A 121 2.32 -11.45 3.10
C SER A 121 2.40 -12.56 4.15
N THR A 122 1.31 -13.28 4.42
CA THR A 122 1.33 -14.42 5.36
C THR A 122 1.94 -15.69 4.74
N LEU A 123 2.01 -15.75 3.41
CA LEU A 123 2.53 -16.91 2.67
C LEU A 123 4.06 -16.87 2.47
N THR A 124 4.70 -15.73 2.78
CA THR A 124 6.15 -15.50 2.64
C THR A 124 6.81 -15.49 4.01
#